data_AF-A0A4R5F939-F1
#
_entry.id   AF-A0A4R5F939-F1
#
_cell.length_a   1.000
_cell.length_b   1.000
_cell.length_c   1.000
_cell.angle_alpha   90.00
_cell.angle_beta   90.00
_cell.angle_gamma   90.00
#
_symmetry.space_group_name_H-M   'P 1'
#
loop_
_entity.id
_entity.type
_entity.pdbx_description
1 polymer ?
#
loop_
_entity_poly.entity_id
_entity_poly.type
_entity_poly.pdbx_seq_one_letter_code
_entity_poly.pdbx_strand_id
1 'polypeptide(L)' 'MKNLFKKQNTEMDFSSLSTILTSGAAAGIAIANHLGKNPKTGGIIGVGLSLLVTGLITAMDDTIPNHNSNN' A
#
# COMPACT_ATOMS: atom_id res chain seq x y z
N MET A 1 -17.64 25.60 -18.28
CA MET A 1 -17.36 24.22 -17.81
C MET A 1 -16.42 24.30 -16.63
N LYS A 2 -16.81 23.72 -15.50
CA LYS A 2 -16.03 23.72 -14.26
C LYS A 2 -14.76 22.90 -14.46
N ASN A 3 -13.61 23.47 -14.13
CA ASN A 3 -12.37 22.73 -13.90
C ASN A 3 -12.57 21.84 -12.66
N LEU A 4 -13.14 20.64 -12.87
CA LEU A 4 -13.46 19.67 -11.81
C LEU A 4 -12.33 18.67 -11.54
N PHE A 5 -11.22 18.77 -12.27
CA PHE A 5 -9.99 18.09 -11.88
C PHE A 5 -9.27 18.91 -10.80
N LYS A 6 -9.88 18.99 -9.61
CA LYS A 6 -9.07 19.20 -8.40
C LYS A 6 -8.19 17.96 -8.33
N LYS A 7 -6.93 18.11 -8.74
CA LYS A 7 -5.83 17.20 -8.45
C LYS A 7 -5.93 16.85 -6.97
N GLN A 8 -6.55 15.73 -6.68
CA GLN A 8 -6.61 15.18 -5.34
C GLN A 8 -5.16 14.85 -5.05
N ASN A 9 -4.52 15.71 -4.27
CA ASN A 9 -3.14 15.52 -3.85
C ASN A 9 -3.17 14.36 -2.87
N THR A 10 -3.31 13.13 -3.40
CA THR A 10 -2.98 11.92 -2.67
C THR A 10 -1.46 11.89 -2.61
N GLU A 11 -0.87 12.78 -1.82
CA GLU A 11 0.46 12.58 -1.28
C GLU A 11 0.32 11.39 -0.35
N MET A 12 0.42 10.20 -0.92
CA MET A 12 0.53 8.97 -0.16
C MET A 12 1.76 9.15 0.74
N ASP A 13 1.51 9.38 2.03
CA ASP A 13 2.53 9.79 2.98
C ASP A 13 3.68 8.80 2.95
N PHE A 14 4.85 9.27 2.51
CA PHE A 14 6.03 8.45 2.32
C PHE A 14 6.47 7.79 3.63
N SER A 15 6.11 8.39 4.77
CA SER A 15 6.31 7.81 6.11
C SER A 15 5.44 6.58 6.34
N SER A 16 4.17 6.65 5.95
CA SER A 16 3.24 5.52 6.02
C SER A 16 3.63 4.39 5.06
N LEU A 17 4.01 4.73 3.82
CA LEU A 17 4.53 3.76 2.85
C LEU A 17 5.82 3.08 3.32
N SER A 18 6.79 3.85 3.79
CA SER A 18 8.06 3.29 4.28
C SER A 18 7.84 2.41 5.52
N THR A 19 6.87 2.73 6.37
CA THR A 19 6.46 1.88 7.49
C THR A 19 5.84 0.57 7.00
N ILE A 20 4.92 0.61 6.03
CA ILE A 20 4.27 -0.58 5.45
C ILE A 20 5.30 -1.48 4.71
N LEU A 21 6.23 -0.85 3.98
CA LEU A 21 7.31 -1.53 3.28
C LEU A 21 8.30 -2.17 4.26
N THR A 22 8.72 -1.43 5.29
CA THR A 22 9.70 -1.91 6.29
C THR A 22 9.11 -3.04 7.13
N SER A 23 7.86 -2.87 7.60
CA SER A 23 7.15 -3.91 8.35
C SER A 23 6.85 -5.14 7.49
N GLY A 24 6.45 -4.94 6.23
CA GLY A 24 6.27 -6.03 5.25
C GLY A 24 7.57 -6.79 4.99
N ALA A 25 8.68 -6.08 4.79
CA ALA A 25 10.00 -6.67 4.63
C ALA A 25 10.41 -7.49 5.86
N ALA A 26 10.25 -6.91 7.06
CA ALA A 26 10.60 -7.57 8.31
C ALA A 26 9.74 -8.82 8.57
N ALA A 27 8.43 -8.74 8.33
CA ALA A 27 7.53 -9.88 8.42
C ALA A 27 7.90 -10.96 7.40
N GLY A 28 8.16 -10.59 6.15
CA GLY A 28 8.60 -11.51 5.10
C GLY A 28 9.93 -12.18 5.41
N ILE A 29 10.89 -11.44 5.96
CA ILE A 29 12.18 -11.96 6.46
C ILE A 29 11.95 -12.99 7.57
N ALA A 30 11.10 -12.65 8.56
CA ALA A 30 10.80 -13.54 9.68
C ALA A 30 10.14 -14.84 9.22
N ILE A 31 9.18 -14.76 8.30
CA ILE A 31 8.49 -15.92 7.71
C ILE A 31 9.47 -16.79 6.92
N ALA A 32 10.31 -16.19 6.08
CA ALA A 32 11.31 -16.95 5.32
C ALA A 32 12.33 -17.63 6.23
N ASN A 33 12.79 -16.93 7.28
CA ASN A 33 13.71 -17.49 8.26
C ASN A 33 13.08 -18.66 9.03
N HIS A 34 11.80 -18.55 9.41
CA HIS A 34 11.05 -19.62 10.06
C HIS A 34 10.87 -20.85 9.15
N LEU A 35 10.70 -20.65 7.84
CA LEU A 35 10.57 -21.72 6.85
C LEU A 35 11.93 -22.30 6.39
N GLY A 36 13.06 -21.88 6.99
CA GLY A 36 14.40 -22.30 6.58
C GLY A 36 14.81 -21.81 5.19
N LYS A 37 14.13 -20.78 4.67
CA LYS A 37 14.40 -20.18 3.35
C LYS A 37 15.27 -18.94 3.50
N ASN A 38 15.82 -18.49 2.36
CA ASN A 38 16.65 -17.29 2.32
C ASN A 38 15.89 -16.05 2.84
N PRO A 39 16.37 -15.39 3.92
CA PRO A 39 15.72 -14.22 4.49
C PRO A 39 15.58 -13.07 3.49
N LYS A 40 16.56 -12.89 2.61
CA LYS A 40 16.53 -11.89 1.53
C LYS A 40 15.33 -12.09 0.60
N THR A 41 15.06 -13.33 0.22
CA THR A 41 13.90 -13.67 -0.62
C THR A 41 12.60 -13.39 0.11
N GLY A 42 12.54 -13.69 1.42
CA GLY A 42 11.42 -13.34 2.28
C GLY A 42 11.14 -11.84 2.33
N GLY A 43 12.19 -11.03 2.50
CA GLY A 43 12.07 -9.56 2.52
C GLY A 43 11.52 -9.00 1.21
N ILE A 44 12.01 -9.49 0.06
CA ILE A 44 11.53 -9.06 -1.26
C ILE A 44 10.04 -9.41 -1.44
N ILE A 45 9.64 -10.63 -1.04
CA ILE A 45 8.25 -11.07 -1.11
C ILE A 45 7.36 -10.22 -0.19
N GLY A 46 7.82 -9.95 1.03
CA GLY A 46 7.11 -9.12 1.99
C GLY A 46 6.89 -7.69 1.49
N VAL A 47 7.92 -7.07 0.90
CA VAL A 47 7.81 -5.76 0.23
C VAL A 47 6.83 -5.80 -0.93
N GLY A 48 6.93 -6.80 -1.81
CA GLY A 48 6.08 -6.93 -3.00
C GLY A 48 4.61 -7.12 -2.66
N LEU A 49 4.30 -7.96 -1.66
CA LEU A 49 2.92 -8.16 -1.17
C LEU A 49 2.38 -6.90 -0.49
N SER A 50 3.17 -6.21 0.33
CA SER A 50 2.77 -4.94 0.93
C SER A 50 2.42 -3.87 -0.12
N LEU A 51 3.24 -3.73 -1.17
CA LEU A 51 2.95 -2.82 -2.28
C LEU A 51 1.70 -3.21 -3.05
N LEU A 52 1.50 -4.50 -3.30
CA LEU A 52 0.31 -5.01 -3.99
C LEU A 52 -0.96 -4.71 -3.19
N VAL A 53 -0.96 -4.98 -1.88
CA VAL A 53 -2.11 -4.72 -1.00
C VAL A 53 -2.39 -3.23 -0.92
N THR A 54 -1.38 -2.39 -0.72
CA THR A 54 -1.55 -0.93 -0.75
C THR A 54 -2.11 -0.46 -2.09
N GLY A 55 -1.58 -0.96 -3.22
CA GLY A 55 -2.07 -0.61 -4.55
C GLY A 55 -3.52 -1.03 -4.79
N LEU A 56 -3.93 -2.21 -4.30
CA LEU A 56 -5.32 -2.67 -4.36
C LEU A 56 -6.23 -1.80 -3.50
N ILE A 57 -5.83 -1.47 -2.27
CA ILE A 57 -6.59 -0.59 -1.39
C ILE A 57 -6.76 0.79 -2.04
N THR A 58 -5.68 1.38 -2.56
CA THR A 58 -5.73 2.67 -3.26
C THR A 58 -6.66 2.61 -4.48
N ALA A 59 -6.56 1.57 -5.30
CA ALA A 59 -7.41 1.42 -6.47
C ALA A 59 -8.89 1.23 -6.10
N MET A 60 -9.19 0.50 -5.02
CA MET A 60 -10.55 0.30 -4.51
C MET A 60 -11.14 1.57 -3.89
N ASP A 61 -10.34 2.35 -3.18
CA ASP A 61 -10.76 3.62 -2.58
C ASP A 61 -11.13 4.65 -3.66
N ASP A 62 -10.38 4.67 -4.77
CA ASP A 62 -10.72 5.44 -5.98
C ASP A 62 -12.04 4.97 -6.64
N THR A 63 -12.56 3.79 -6.28
CA THR A 63 -13.82 3.23 -6.83
C THR A 63 -15.07 3.48 -5.98
N ILE A 64 -14.96 4.11 -4.79
CA ILE A 64 -16.14 4.47 -3.98
C ILE A 64 -16.59 5.87 -4.39
N PRO A 65 -17.67 6.03 -5.20
CA PRO A 65 -18.21 7.35 -5.48
C PRO A 65 -18.71 7.95 -4.16
N ASN A 66 -18.08 9.04 -3.73
CA ASN A 66 -18.54 9.86 -2.62
C ASN A 66 -19.95 10.39 -2.98
N HIS A 67 -21.00 9.68 -2.58
CA HIS A 67 -22.36 10.15 -2.68
C HIS A 67 -22.56 11.23 -1.61
N ASN A 68 -22.10 12.43 -1.93
CA ASN A 68 -22.41 13.64 -1.18
C ASN A 68 -23.93 13.88 -1.25
N SER A 69 -24.66 13.35 -0.27
CA SER A 69 -26.03 13.74 0.00
C SER A 69 -25.99 15.11 0.67
N ASN A 70 -26.07 16.16 -0.15
CA ASN A 70 -26.45 17.50 0.30
C ASN A 70 -27.73 17.41 1.15
N ASN A 71 -27.72 18.03 2.33
CA ASN A 71 -28.88 18.72 2.87
C ASN A 71 -28.41 20.04 3.50
#